data_AF-A0A2U9T6R0-F1
#
_entry.id   AF-A0A2U9T6R0-F1
#
_cell.length_a   1.000
_cell.length_b   1.000
_cell.length_c   1.000
_cell.angle_alpha   90.00
_cell.angle_beta   90.00
_cell.angle_gamma   90.00
#
_symmetry.space_group_name_H-M   'P 1'
#
loop_
_entity.id
_entity.type
_entity.pdbx_description
1 polymer ?
#
loop_
_entity_poly.entity_id
_entity_poly.type
_entity_poly.pdbx_seq_one_letter_code
_entity_poly.pdbx_strand_id
1 'polypeptide(L)'
;MRRIRLDAGTPLFRAHNPLWSFQPLSGAGAARAGGRFNRVGTPALYLSFEEATCAAEYRQDNDLTEPYLLVAYLARLPELVDLRQLDDDGWDPLWNDWGCD
;
A
#
# COMPACT_ATOMS: atom_id res chain seq x y z
N MET A 1 12.34 15.95 2.84
CA MET A 1 11.51 14.89 2.24
C MET A 1 11.87 14.69 0.77
N ARG A 2 12.48 13.55 0.42
CA ARG A 2 12.80 13.22 -0.96
C ARG A 2 11.56 12.70 -1.69
N ARG A 3 11.50 12.97 -2.98
CA ARG A 3 10.41 12.56 -3.85
C ARG A 3 10.91 11.71 -5.01
N ILE A 4 10.05 10.83 -5.50
CA ILE A 4 10.28 9.95 -6.63
C ILE A 4 9.14 10.09 -7.64
N ARG A 5 9.48 10.01 -8.92
CA ARG A 5 8.51 9.84 -10.00
C ARG A 5 8.65 8.45 -10.58
N LEU A 6 7.51 7.81 -10.80
CA LEU A 6 7.43 6.56 -11.54
C LEU A 6 7.09 6.87 -12.99
N ASP A 7 7.56 6.03 -13.90
CA ASP A 7 7.20 6.13 -15.30
C ASP A 7 5.70 5.87 -15.48
N ALA A 8 5.11 6.51 -16.47
CA ALA A 8 3.71 6.26 -16.77
C ALA A 8 3.53 4.80 -17.22
N GLY A 9 2.62 4.07 -16.55
CA GLY A 9 2.41 2.66 -16.83
C GLY A 9 3.39 1.73 -16.12
N THR A 10 4.12 2.19 -15.11
CA THR A 10 4.81 1.28 -14.19
C THR A 10 3.80 0.27 -13.62
N PRO A 11 4.04 -1.05 -13.78
CA PRO A 11 3.16 -2.07 -13.24
C PRO A 11 3.24 -2.08 -11.72
N LEU A 12 2.07 -2.13 -11.09
CA LEU A 12 1.90 -2.24 -9.64
C LEU A 12 0.90 -3.34 -9.33
N PHE A 13 1.21 -4.14 -8.32
CA PHE A 13 0.44 -5.32 -7.96
C PHE A 13 -0.32 -5.09 -6.65
N ARG A 14 -1.54 -5.62 -6.58
CA ARG A 14 -2.38 -5.64 -5.39
C ARG A 14 -2.95 -7.02 -5.16
N ALA A 15 -2.91 -7.45 -3.90
CA ALA A 15 -3.63 -8.59 -3.41
C ALA A 15 -4.83 -8.10 -2.60
N HIS A 16 -6.03 -8.62 -2.88
CA HIS A 16 -7.21 -8.32 -2.09
C HIS A 16 -8.17 -9.52 -2.01
N ASN A 17 -9.05 -9.50 -1.02
CA ASN A 17 -10.07 -10.54 -0.88
C ASN A 17 -10.96 -10.59 -2.15
N PRO A 18 -11.17 -11.78 -2.76
CA PRO A 18 -11.90 -11.93 -4.02
C PRO A 18 -13.36 -11.42 -3.97
N LEU A 19 -13.96 -11.40 -2.77
CA LEU A 19 -15.31 -10.87 -2.55
C LEU A 19 -15.47 -9.42 -3.04
N TRP A 20 -14.39 -8.64 -3.03
CA TRP A 20 -14.38 -7.23 -3.41
C TRP A 20 -13.89 -6.96 -4.84
N SER A 21 -13.77 -8.00 -5.67
CA SER A 21 -13.30 -7.89 -7.07
C SER A 21 -14.16 -6.99 -7.95
N PHE A 22 -15.42 -6.76 -7.60
CA PHE A 22 -16.31 -5.82 -8.30
C PHE A 22 -15.94 -4.34 -8.12
N GLN A 23 -15.11 -4.01 -7.13
CA GLN A 23 -14.61 -2.65 -6.87
C GLN A 23 -13.10 -2.68 -6.55
N PRO A 24 -12.25 -3.03 -7.53
CA PRO A 24 -10.84 -3.34 -7.30
C PRO A 24 -9.99 -2.13 -6.93
N LEU A 25 -10.50 -0.90 -7.11
CA LEU A 25 -9.84 0.35 -6.70
C LEU A 25 -10.43 0.93 -5.41
N SER A 26 -11.33 0.21 -4.73
CA SER A 26 -11.82 0.64 -3.43
C SER A 26 -10.71 0.57 -2.37
N GLY A 27 -10.56 1.66 -1.63
CA GLY A 27 -9.72 1.76 -0.44
C GLY A 27 -10.49 1.55 0.87
N ALA A 28 -11.76 1.13 0.81
CA ALA A 28 -12.64 1.07 1.98
C ALA A 28 -12.14 0.11 3.08
N GLY A 29 -11.52 -1.02 2.69
CA GLY A 29 -10.92 -1.95 3.66
C GLY A 29 -9.82 -1.29 4.49
N ALA A 30 -8.90 -0.58 3.82
CA ALA A 30 -7.84 0.18 4.47
C ALA A 30 -8.41 1.34 5.31
N ALA A 31 -9.44 2.04 4.84
CA ALA A 31 -10.10 3.07 5.64
C ALA A 31 -10.71 2.50 6.92
N ARG A 32 -11.31 1.30 6.86
CA ARG A 32 -11.95 0.68 8.01
C ARG A 32 -10.95 0.23 9.07
N ALA A 33 -9.85 -0.38 8.65
CA ALA A 33 -8.85 -0.96 9.56
C ALA A 33 -7.72 0.01 9.94
N GLY A 34 -7.49 1.04 9.12
CA GLY A 34 -6.19 1.72 9.10
C GLY A 34 -5.10 0.81 8.52
N GLY A 35 -3.88 1.30 8.53
CA GLY A 35 -2.71 0.54 8.13
C GLY A 35 -1.44 1.34 8.37
N ARG A 36 -0.28 0.75 8.08
CA ARG A 36 1.00 1.41 8.33
C ARG A 36 1.05 2.83 7.76
N PHE A 37 0.53 3.09 6.56
CA PHE A 37 0.63 4.40 5.91
C PHE A 37 -0.74 5.06 5.67
N ASN A 38 -1.79 4.64 6.40
CA ASN A 38 -3.09 5.32 6.35
C ASN A 38 -3.82 5.25 7.71
N ARG A 39 -4.41 6.37 8.12
CA ARG A 39 -5.25 6.44 9.32
C ARG A 39 -6.63 5.83 9.05
N VAL A 40 -7.28 5.36 10.11
CA VAL A 40 -8.70 4.98 10.07
C VAL A 40 -9.54 6.13 9.50
N GLY A 41 -10.52 5.79 8.67
CA GLY A 41 -11.33 6.73 7.92
C GLY A 41 -10.71 7.19 6.59
N THR A 42 -9.41 6.97 6.36
CA THR A 42 -8.72 7.37 5.12
C THR A 42 -8.59 6.19 4.16
N PRO A 43 -9.25 6.21 2.99
CA PRO A 43 -9.09 5.17 1.97
C PRO A 43 -7.67 5.16 1.40
N ALA A 44 -7.10 3.97 1.26
CA ALA A 44 -5.78 3.77 0.66
C ALA A 44 -5.71 2.48 -0.17
N LEU A 45 -4.80 2.47 -1.13
CA LEU A 45 -4.42 1.31 -1.92
C LEU A 45 -2.99 0.91 -1.56
N TYR A 46 -2.82 -0.33 -1.09
CA TYR A 46 -1.51 -0.94 -0.87
C TYR A 46 -1.09 -1.68 -2.14
N LEU A 47 0.04 -1.26 -2.69
CA LEU A 47 0.55 -1.72 -3.98
C LEU A 47 2.02 -2.12 -3.84
N SER A 48 2.45 -3.07 -4.66
CA SER A 48 3.84 -3.56 -4.73
C SER A 48 4.39 -3.45 -6.16
N PHE A 49 5.70 -3.28 -6.32
CA PHE A 49 6.37 -3.38 -7.62
C PHE A 49 6.55 -4.83 -8.10
N GLU A 50 6.43 -5.79 -7.19
CA GLU A 50 6.66 -7.22 -7.46
C GLU A 50 5.49 -8.06 -6.96
N GLU A 51 5.06 -9.04 -7.75
CA GLU A 51 4.00 -9.99 -7.40
C GLU A 51 4.33 -10.78 -6.12
N ALA A 52 5.57 -11.26 -6.01
CA ALA A 52 6.03 -12.04 -4.86
C ALA A 52 5.95 -11.24 -3.55
N THR A 53 6.42 -9.99 -3.58
CA THR A 53 6.30 -9.07 -2.44
C THR A 53 4.84 -8.77 -2.12
N CYS A 54 3.98 -8.59 -3.12
CA CYS A 54 2.55 -8.39 -2.92
C CYS A 54 1.89 -9.58 -2.20
N ALA A 55 2.24 -10.80 -2.61
CA ALA A 55 1.74 -12.04 -2.01
C ALA A 55 2.25 -12.23 -0.57
N ALA A 56 3.53 -11.94 -0.33
CA ALA A 56 4.13 -12.02 1.00
C ALA A 56 3.47 -11.03 1.97
N GLU A 57 3.27 -9.78 1.55
CA GLU A 57 2.58 -8.75 2.34
C GLU A 57 1.12 -9.08 2.63
N TYR A 58 0.41 -9.73 1.71
CA TYR A 58 -0.97 -10.19 1.99
C TYR A 58 -1.01 -11.30 3.03
N ARG A 59 -0.06 -12.24 2.94
CA ARG A 59 0.06 -13.31 3.94
C ARG A 59 0.41 -12.75 5.32
N GLN A 60 1.23 -11.71 5.39
CA GLN A 60 1.82 -11.20 6.64
C GLN A 60 2.42 -12.35 7.45
N ASP A 61 2.21 -12.37 8.76
CA ASP A 61 2.64 -13.43 9.68
C ASP A 61 1.60 -14.55 9.84
N ASN A 62 0.60 -14.64 8.95
CA ASN A 62 -0.40 -15.70 9.04
C ASN A 62 0.19 -17.05 8.58
N ASP A 63 0.02 -18.07 9.43
CA ASP A 63 0.45 -19.45 9.13
C ASP A 63 -0.26 -20.04 7.91
N LEU A 64 -1.52 -19.64 7.68
CA LEU A 64 -2.35 -20.06 6.56
C LEU A 64 -2.75 -18.83 5.74
N THR A 65 -2.43 -18.87 4.45
CA THR A 65 -2.80 -17.81 3.52
C THR A 65 -4.25 -18.00 3.08
N GLU A 66 -5.11 -17.03 3.38
CA GLU A 66 -6.47 -17.00 2.83
C GLU A 66 -6.45 -16.82 1.30
N PRO A 67 -7.47 -17.29 0.56
CA PRO A 67 -7.59 -17.01 -0.86
C PRO A 67 -7.61 -15.51 -1.14
N TYR A 68 -6.79 -15.07 -2.10
CA TYR A 68 -6.72 -13.68 -2.55
C TYR A 68 -6.71 -13.61 -4.08
N LEU A 69 -7.16 -12.48 -4.59
CA LEU A 69 -7.02 -12.12 -5.99
C LEU A 69 -5.79 -11.22 -6.13
N LEU A 70 -4.84 -11.64 -6.97
CA LEU A 70 -3.71 -10.82 -7.40
C LEU A 70 -4.09 -10.06 -8.67
N VAL A 71 -3.91 -8.74 -8.65
CA VAL A 71 -4.26 -7.84 -9.76
C VAL A 71 -3.07 -6.94 -10.09
N ALA A 72 -2.79 -6.79 -11.38
CA ALA A 72 -1.81 -5.82 -11.88
C ALA A 72 -2.52 -4.55 -12.39
N TYR A 73 -1.98 -3.39 -12.05
CA TYR A 73 -2.40 -2.09 -12.55
C TYR A 73 -1.25 -1.40 -13.28
N LEU A 74 -1.57 -0.77 -14.41
CA LEU A 74 -0.68 0.20 -15.03
C LEU A 74 -1.02 1.56 -14.46
N ALA A 75 -0.22 2.02 -13.50
CA ALA A 75 -0.54 3.22 -12.75
C ALA A 75 0.03 4.48 -13.42
N ARG A 76 -0.73 5.58 -13.31
CA ARG A 76 -0.22 6.93 -13.55
C ARG A 76 -0.37 7.69 -12.23
N LEU A 77 0.73 7.79 -11.50
CA LEU A 77 0.77 8.39 -10.17
C LEU A 77 1.36 9.80 -10.24
N PRO A 78 0.97 10.69 -9.31
CA PRO A 78 1.70 11.94 -9.11
C PRO A 78 3.11 11.64 -8.59
N GLU A 79 3.90 12.70 -8.41
CA GLU A 79 5.15 12.60 -7.67
C GLU A 79 4.88 12.06 -6.26
N LEU A 80 5.61 11.00 -5.91
CA LEU A 80 5.46 10.28 -4.66
C LEU A 80 6.54 10.68 -3.67
N VAL A 81 6.23 10.51 -2.40
CA VAL A 81 7.19 10.59 -1.32
C VAL A 81 8.00 9.30 -1.28
N ASP A 82 9.33 9.41 -1.18
CA ASP A 82 10.21 8.24 -1.05
C ASP A 82 10.51 7.93 0.42
N LEU A 83 9.75 6.99 1.00
CA LEU A 83 9.88 6.57 2.40
C LEU A 83 11.01 5.57 2.65
N ARG A 84 11.78 5.16 1.62
CA ARG A 84 12.97 4.31 1.79
C ARG A 84 14.15 5.04 2.46
N GLN A 85 13.97 6.33 2.72
CA GLN A 85 14.91 7.26 3.36
C GLN A 85 14.29 7.88 4.61
N LEU A 86 13.29 7.22 5.19
CA LEU A 86 12.58 7.73 6.37
C LEU A 86 13.50 7.83 7.60
N ASP A 87 14.63 7.13 7.58
CA ASP A 87 15.70 7.12 8.56
C ASP A 87 16.71 8.28 8.42
N ASP A 88 16.64 9.08 7.35
CA ASP A 88 17.50 10.25 7.16
C ASP A 88 17.10 11.44 8.07
N ASP A 89 18.06 12.30 8.42
CA ASP A 89 17.78 13.54 9.14
C ASP A 89 16.87 14.48 8.31
N GLY A 90 15.78 14.97 8.90
CA GLY A 90 14.92 15.99 8.29
C GLY A 90 13.48 15.57 7.96
N TRP A 91 13.02 14.43 8.48
CA TRP A 91 11.60 14.08 8.50
C TRP A 91 10.90 14.63 9.75
N ASP A 92 9.68 15.13 9.57
CA ASP A 92 8.84 15.52 10.71
C ASP A 92 8.60 14.28 11.60
N PRO A 93 8.77 14.38 12.93
CA PRO A 93 8.53 13.26 13.85
C PRO A 93 7.18 12.56 13.65
N LEU A 94 6.17 13.26 13.14
CA LEU A 94 4.87 12.69 12.78
C LEU A 94 4.98 11.49 11.81
N TRP A 95 5.99 11.44 10.94
CA TRP A 95 6.20 10.32 10.03
C TRP A 95 6.72 9.04 10.70
N ASN A 96 7.15 9.14 11.96
CA ASN A 96 7.51 8.01 12.81
C ASN A 96 6.42 7.68 13.84
N ASP A 97 5.36 8.50 13.90
CA ASP A 97 4.21 8.27 14.76
C ASP A 97 3.15 7.45 14.01
N TRP A 98 3.26 6.13 14.18
CA TRP A 98 2.33 5.15 13.64
C TRP A 98 1.12 4.91 14.56
N GLY A 99 1.04 5.63 15.69
CA GLY A 99 -0.09 5.58 16.61
C GLY A 99 -1.36 6.13 15.97
N CYS A 100 -2.50 5.55 16.36
CA CYS A 100 -3.82 6.04 15.96
C CYS A 100 -4.56 6.71 17.13
N ASP A 101 -3.84 7.07 18.20
CA ASP A 101 -4.38 7.64 19.44
C ASP A 101 -4.74 9.12 19.31
#